data_AF-A0A392RYW0-F1
#
_entry.id   AF-A0A392RYW0-F1
#
_cell.length_a   1.000
_cell.length_b   1.000
_cell.length_c   1.000
_cell.angle_alpha   90.00
_cell.angle_beta   90.00
_cell.angle_gamma   90.00
#
_symmetry.space_group_name_H-M   'P 1'
#
loop_
_entity.id
_entity.type
_entity.pdbx_description
1 polymer ?
#
loop_
_entity_poly.entity_id
_entity_poly.type
_entity_poly.pdbx_seq_one_letter_code
_entity_poly.pdbx_strand_id
1 'polypeptide(L)' 'MTLKGLDVMSHDIPRTVKLQGSILGAPVVVLVDSGATHNFVSQQLVHKLGWVMEDTPKMDTELQQGV' A
#
# COMPACT_ATOMS: atom_id res chain seq x y z
N MET A 1 2.32 41.73 8.07
CA MET A 1 2.76 41.22 6.75
C MET A 1 2.42 39.75 6.70
N THR A 2 1.38 39.38 5.98
CA THR A 2 0.94 37.99 5.83
C THR A 2 1.21 37.61 4.38
N LEU A 3 2.09 36.62 4.14
CA LEU A 3 2.30 36.10 2.79
C LEU A 3 1.06 35.32 2.36
N LYS A 4 0.20 35.98 1.59
CA LYS A 4 -0.76 35.34 0.69
C LYS A 4 0.00 35.05 -0.60
N GLY A 5 0.12 33.79 -1.00
CA GLY A 5 0.77 33.45 -2.27
C GLY A 5 1.49 32.11 -2.34
N LEU A 6 1.43 31.26 -1.30
CA LEU A 6 1.78 29.85 -1.47
C LEU A 6 0.50 29.04 -1.71
N ASP A 7 -0.17 29.34 -2.82
CA ASP A 7 -0.98 28.33 -3.47
C ASP A 7 0.02 27.36 -4.10
N VAL A 8 0.46 26.38 -3.30
CA VAL A 8 1.07 25.18 -3.85
C VAL A 8 -0.04 24.48 -4.63
N MET A 9 -0.25 24.96 -5.86
CA MET A 9 -0.98 24.28 -6.90
C MET A 9 -0.58 22.82 -6.78
N SER A 10 -1.54 22.02 -6.31
CA SER A 10 -1.48 20.60 -6.04
C SER A 10 -0.78 19.92 -7.21
N HIS A 11 0.55 19.87 -7.18
CA HIS A 11 1.28 19.04 -8.09
C HIS A 11 0.77 17.65 -7.77
N ASP A 12 0.39 16.89 -8.80
CA ASP A 12 0.10 15.46 -8.70
C ASP A 12 1.38 14.75 -8.23
N ILE A 13 1.74 14.95 -6.96
CA ILE A 13 2.75 14.16 -6.28
C ILE A 13 2.13 12.76 -6.27
N PRO A 14 2.80 11.75 -6.86
CA PRO A 14 2.29 10.40 -6.80
C PRO A 14 2.04 10.05 -5.33
N ARG A 15 0.77 9.89 -4.95
CA ARG A 15 0.42 9.48 -3.58
C ARG A 15 0.92 8.06 -3.28
N THR A 16 1.29 7.33 -4.33
CA THR A 16 1.81 5.98 -4.28
C THR A 16 3.20 5.92 -4.89
N VAL A 17 4.16 5.40 -4.13
CA VAL A 17 5.51 5.07 -4.59
C VAL A 17 5.56 3.59 -4.95
N LYS A 18 6.12 3.25 -6.13
CA LYS A 18 6.33 1.88 -6.56
C LYS A 18 7.80 1.50 -6.39
N LEU A 19 8.06 0.50 -5.54
CA LEU A 19 9.38 -0.04 -5.29
C LEU A 19 9.48 -1.44 -5.89
N GLN A 20 10.57 -1.74 -6.59
CA GLN A 20 10.87 -3.07 -7.09
C GLN A 20 12.07 -3.64 -6.34
N GLY A 21 12.00 -4.91 -5.96
CA GLY A 21 13.06 -5.56 -5.22
C GLY A 21 12.84 -7.06 -5.09
N SER A 22 13.38 -7.66 -4.04
CA SER A 22 13.17 -9.06 -3.74
C SER A 22 12.94 -9.29 -2.24
N ILE A 23 12.14 -10.29 -1.91
CA ILE A 23 11.93 -10.81 -0.56
C ILE A 23 12.30 -12.28 -0.59
N LEU A 24 13.26 -12.70 0.24
CA LEU A 24 13.78 -14.08 0.28
C LEU A 24 14.16 -14.62 -1.12
N GLY A 25 14.72 -13.75 -1.97
CA GLY A 25 15.08 -14.10 -3.36
C GLY A 25 13.92 -14.12 -4.35
N ALA A 26 12.66 -13.99 -3.92
CA ALA A 26 11.52 -13.84 -4.82
C ALA A 26 11.38 -12.37 -5.26
N PRO A 27 11.32 -12.07 -6.58
CA PRO A 27 11.08 -10.72 -7.07
C PRO A 27 9.70 -10.22 -6.64
N VAL A 28 9.64 -8.98 -6.17
CA VAL A 28 8.39 -8.33 -5.71
C VAL A 28 8.33 -6.87 -6.18
N VAL A 29 7.10 -6.37 -6.21
CA VAL A 29 6.79 -4.94 -6.33
C VAL A 29 5.97 -4.54 -5.11
N VAL A 30 6.40 -3.48 -4.43
CA VAL A 30 5.72 -2.91 -3.26
C VAL A 30 5.16 -1.55 -3.64
N LEU A 31 3.87 -1.33 -3.36
CA LEU A 31 3.22 -0.04 -3.48
C LEU A 31 3.14 0.59 -2.10
N VAL A 32 3.78 1.75 -1.93
CA VAL A 32 3.77 2.51 -0.67
C VAL A 32 2.80 3.66 -0.83
N ASP A 33 1.68 3.63 -0.11
CA ASP A 33 0.65 4.66 -0.11
C ASP A 33 0.35 5.09 1.33
N SER A 34 0.48 6.38 1.63
CA SER A 34 0.17 6.93 2.96
C SER A 34 -1.31 6.92 3.30
N GLY A 35 -2.19 6.75 2.32
CA GLY A 35 -3.64 6.64 2.49
C GLY A 35 -4.13 5.23 2.84
N ALA A 36 -3.27 4.21 2.75
CA ALA A 36 -3.66 2.83 3.02
C ALA A 36 -3.76 2.58 4.54
N THR A 37 -4.94 2.20 5.01
CA THR A 37 -5.16 1.80 6.41
C THR A 37 -4.74 0.35 6.67
N HIS A 38 -4.64 -0.46 5.61
CA HIS A 38 -4.29 -1.87 5.68
C HIS A 38 -3.28 -2.21 4.57
N ASN A 39 -2.30 -3.05 4.93
CA ASN A 39 -1.37 -3.61 3.96
C ASN A 39 -1.96 -4.91 3.40
N PHE A 40 -1.78 -5.11 2.10
CA PHE A 40 -2.19 -6.32 1.42
C PHE A 40 -0.99 -6.97 0.74
N VAL A 41 -1.00 -8.29 0.71
CA VAL A 41 0.01 -9.10 0.04
C VAL A 41 -0.69 -10.14 -0.82
N SER A 42 -0.14 -10.46 -2.00
CA SER A 42 -0.74 -11.49 -2.84
C SER A 42 -0.60 -12.85 -2.18
N GLN A 43 -1.70 -13.61 -2.08
CA GLN A 43 -1.66 -14.99 -1.57
C GLN A 43 -0.67 -15.87 -2.35
N GLN A 44 -0.53 -15.63 -3.65
CA GLN A 44 0.46 -16.32 -4.48
C GLN A 44 1.89 -16.10 -3.98
N LEU A 45 2.24 -14.87 -3.57
CA LEU A 45 3.54 -14.56 -3.01
C LEU A 45 3.72 -15.23 -1.65
N VAL A 46 2.71 -15.16 -0.77
CA VAL A 46 2.72 -15.81 0.55
C VAL A 46 2.96 -17.33 0.41
N HIS A 47 2.23 -17.99 -0.49
CA HIS A 47 2.42 -19.42 -0.77
C HIS A 47 3.80 -19.72 -1.34
N LYS A 48 4.28 -18.91 -2.29
CA LYS A 48 5.61 -19.08 -2.90
C LYS A 48 6.74 -18.94 -1.89
N LEU A 49 6.56 -18.06 -0.90
CA LEU A 49 7.53 -17.84 0.17
C LEU A 49 7.41 -18.83 1.33
N GLY A 50 6.42 -19.73 1.30
CA GLY A 50 6.17 -20.70 2.36
C GLY A 50 5.80 -20.06 3.70
N TRP A 51 5.21 -18.85 3.67
CA TRP A 51 4.78 -18.16 4.88
C TRP A 51 3.52 -18.80 5.46
N VAL A 52 3.50 -18.93 6.80
CA VAL A 52 2.34 -19.42 7.53
C VAL A 52 1.27 -18.33 7.53
N MET A 53 0.05 -18.68 7.13
CA MET A 53 -1.13 -17.82 7.29
C MET A 53 -1.84 -18.23 8.57
N GLU A 54 -2.05 -17.27 9.46
CA GLU A 54 -2.87 -17.43 10.64
C GLU A 54 -4.18 -16.66 10.42
N ASP A 55 -5.30 -17.28 10.80
CA ASP A 55 -6.60 -16.62 10.71
C ASP A 55 -6.63 -15.45 11.69
N THR A 56 -6.74 -14.23 11.16
CA THR A 56 -6.99 -13.06 11.99
C THR A 56 -8.44 -13.07 12.48
N PRO A 57 -8.70 -12.64 13.73
CA PRO A 57 -10.06 -12.43 14.23
C PRO A 57 -10.86 -11.57 13.25
N LYS A 58 -12.15 -11.87 13.11
CA LYS A 58 -13.05 -11.14 12.20
C LYS A 58 -12.94 -9.65 12.50
N MET A 59 -12.38 -8.90 11.56
CA MET A 59 -12.30 -7.46 11.64
C MET A 59 -13.45 -6.91 10.78
N ASP A 60 -14.29 -6.06 11.37
CA ASP A 60 -15.36 -5.36 10.66
C ASP A 60 -14.73 -4.24 9.80
N THR A 61 -13.96 -4.62 8.79
CA THR A 61 -13.51 -3.68 7.77
C THR A 61 -14.58 -3.60 6.68
N GLU A 62 -15.16 -2.42 6.52
CA GLU A 62 -15.83 -2.03 5.29
C GLU A 62 -14.80 -2.09 4.15
N LEU A 63 -14.73 -3.24 3.47
CA LEU A 63 -14.16 -3.30 2.14
C LEU A 63 -15.03 -2.38 1.27
N GLN A 64 -14.55 -1.17 1.00
CA GLN A 64 -15.17 -0.29 0.02
C GLN A 64 -15.22 -1.04 -1.31
N GLN A 65 -16.41 -1.56 -1.62
CA GLN A 65 -16.68 -2.22 -2.89
C GLN A 65 -16.47 -1.19 -3.98
N GLY A 66 -15.55 -1.48 -4.89
CA GLY A 66 -15.36 -0.70 -6.09
C GLY A 66 -16.57 -0.86 -7.00
N VAL A 67 -17.25 0.27 -7.23
CA VAL A 67 -18.28 0.57 -8.25
C VAL A 67 -19.70 0.10 -7.92
#